data_AF-A0A2V8LUL2-F1
#
_entry.id   AF-A0A2V8LUL2-F1
#
_cell.length_a   1.000
_cell.length_b   1.000
_cell.length_c   1.000
_cell.angle_alpha   90.00
_cell.angle_beta   90.00
_cell.angle_gamma   90.00
#
_symmetry.space_group_name_H-M   'P 1'
#
loop_
_entity.id
_entity.type
_entity.pdbx_description
1 polymer ?
#
loop_
_entity_poly.entity_id
_entity_poly.type
_entity_poly.pdbx_seq_one_letter_code
_entity_poly.pdbx_strand_id
1 'polypeptide(L)'
;MSTAVKTAVESSREQARDNWNAVIASTVGWTLDSFDYFIVVMVLTEIAAEFHRTNAEVALTVTLTLAFRPIGAFLFGLLADRYGRR
;
A
#
# COMPACT_ATOMS: atom_id res chain seq x y z
N MET A 1 -41.59 -11.60 -11.03
CA MET A 1 -40.45 -11.97 -11.89
C MET A 1 -39.59 -10.75 -12.29
N SER A 2 -40.18 -9.61 -12.67
CA SER A 2 -39.43 -8.37 -13.05
C SER A 2 -38.63 -7.72 -11.91
N THR A 3 -39.13 -7.76 -10.67
CA THR A 3 -38.46 -7.16 -9.50
C THR A 3 -37.14 -7.85 -9.14
N ALA A 4 -37.08 -9.18 -9.18
CA ALA A 4 -35.87 -9.94 -8.84
C ALA A 4 -34.71 -9.69 -9.83
N VAL A 5 -35.03 -9.49 -11.11
CA VAL A 5 -34.03 -9.14 -12.13
C VAL A 5 -33.48 -7.72 -11.91
N LYS A 6 -34.34 -6.76 -11.55
CA LYS A 6 -33.88 -5.41 -11.20
C LYS A 6 -32.93 -5.43 -10.00
N THR A 7 -33.29 -6.12 -8.93
CA THR A 7 -32.45 -6.21 -7.72
C THR A 7 -31.09 -6.86 -8.00
N ALA A 8 -31.06 -7.92 -8.83
CA ALA A 8 -29.80 -8.55 -9.24
C ALA A 8 -28.91 -7.63 -10.11
N VAL A 9 -29.52 -6.84 -11.00
CA VAL A 9 -28.80 -5.85 -11.83
C VAL A 9 -28.28 -4.68 -10.98
N GLU A 10 -29.06 -4.21 -10.00
CA GLU A 10 -28.68 -3.14 -9.09
C GLU A 10 -27.53 -3.56 -8.17
N SER A 11 -27.61 -4.77 -7.59
CA SER A 11 -26.52 -5.38 -6.81
C SER A 11 -25.25 -5.57 -7.64
N SER A 12 -25.36 -6.04 -8.90
CA SER A 12 -24.19 -6.22 -9.78
C SER A 12 -23.52 -4.88 -10.12
N ARG A 13 -24.30 -3.81 -10.29
CA ARG A 13 -23.78 -2.46 -10.54
C ARG A 13 -23.16 -1.84 -9.30
N GLU A 14 -23.73 -2.10 -8.13
CA GLU A 14 -23.19 -1.68 -6.83
C GLU A 14 -21.84 -2.36 -6.56
N GLN A 15 -21.75 -3.69 -6.70
CA GLN A 15 -20.48 -4.43 -6.61
C GLN A 15 -19.46 -3.98 -7.66
N ALA A 16 -19.87 -3.71 -8.91
CA ALA A 16 -18.95 -3.17 -9.91
C ALA A 16 -18.40 -1.79 -9.53
N ARG A 17 -19.23 -0.95 -8.89
CA ARG A 17 -18.84 0.39 -8.42
C ARG A 17 -17.96 0.32 -7.18
N ASP A 18 -18.25 -0.58 -6.25
CA ASP A 18 -17.44 -0.84 -5.05
C ASP A 18 -16.07 -1.43 -5.41
N ASN A 19 -16.03 -2.36 -6.37
CA ASN A 19 -14.78 -2.90 -6.90
C ASN A 19 -13.92 -1.77 -7.51
N TRP A 20 -14.54 -0.83 -8.23
CA TRP A 20 -13.81 0.29 -8.80
C TRP A 20 -13.33 1.28 -7.75
N ASN A 21 -14.13 1.53 -6.71
CA ASN A 21 -13.72 2.32 -5.56
C ASN A 21 -12.52 1.69 -4.85
N ALA A 22 -12.50 0.36 -4.68
CA ALA A 22 -11.37 -0.35 -4.09
C ALA A 22 -10.10 -0.28 -4.96
N VAL A 23 -10.23 -0.37 -6.28
CA VAL A 23 -9.10 -0.21 -7.22
C VAL A 23 -8.56 1.22 -7.16
N ILE A 24 -9.42 2.23 -7.17
CA ILE A 24 -8.99 3.63 -7.09
C ILE A 24 -8.34 3.90 -5.73
N ALA A 25 -8.97 3.46 -4.63
CA ALA A 25 -8.44 3.65 -3.28
C ALA A 25 -7.06 3.01 -3.10
N SER A 26 -6.87 1.78 -3.59
CA SER A 26 -5.57 1.10 -3.55
C SER A 26 -4.54 1.76 -4.46
N THR A 27 -4.92 2.20 -5.66
CA THR A 27 -4.01 2.90 -6.60
C THR A 27 -3.56 4.25 -6.04
N VAL A 28 -4.48 5.03 -5.48
CA VAL A 28 -4.18 6.32 -4.83
C VAL A 28 -3.32 6.11 -3.59
N GLY A 29 -3.64 5.11 -2.76
CA GLY A 29 -2.83 4.76 -1.59
C GLY A 29 -1.39 4.40 -1.96
N TRP A 30 -1.20 3.58 -3.00
CA TRP A 30 0.14 3.22 -3.50
C TRP A 30 0.90 4.43 -4.08
N THR A 31 0.18 5.33 -4.75
CA THR A 31 0.77 6.56 -5.30
C THR A 31 1.22 7.51 -4.19
N LEU A 32 0.39 7.70 -3.15
CA LEU A 32 0.72 8.53 -1.99
C LEU A 32 1.95 8.00 -1.24
N ASP A 33 2.09 6.69 -1.12
CA ASP A 33 3.28 6.05 -0.53
C ASP A 33 4.55 6.34 -1.33
N SER A 34 4.46 6.24 -2.66
CA SER A 34 5.59 6.54 -3.56
C SER A 34 5.96 8.03 -3.51
N PHE A 35 4.97 8.93 -3.44
CA PHE A 35 5.18 10.36 -3.34
C PHE A 35 5.96 10.76 -2.07
N ASP A 36 5.60 10.19 -0.92
CA ASP A 36 6.31 10.42 0.34
C ASP A 36 7.80 9.99 0.25
N TYR A 37 8.05 8.82 -0.34
CA TYR A 37 9.40 8.33 -0.59
C TYR A 37 10.24 9.29 -1.47
N PHE A 38 9.63 9.87 -2.51
CA PHE A 38 10.33 10.84 -3.36
C PHE A 38 10.76 12.09 -2.61
N ILE A 39 9.93 12.61 -1.70
CA ILE A 39 10.28 13.77 -0.87
C ILE A 39 11.50 13.44 -0.01
N VAL A 40 11.49 12.30 0.67
CA VAL A 40 12.61 11.86 1.53
C VAL A 40 13.91 11.73 0.75
N VAL A 41 13.87 11.13 -0.45
CA VAL A 41 15.05 10.99 -1.31
C VAL A 41 15.56 12.34 -1.82
N MET A 42 14.67 13.29 -2.11
CA MET A 42 15.04 14.63 -2.57
C MET A 42 15.77 15.45 -1.49
N VAL A 43 15.36 15.30 -0.21
CA VAL A 43 16.00 15.99 0.93
C VAL A 43 17.12 15.16 1.59
N LEU A 44 17.42 13.97 1.06
CA LEU A 44 18.38 13.03 1.65
C LEU A 44 19.75 13.65 1.89
N THR A 45 20.21 14.52 0.99
CA THR A 45 21.50 15.21 1.11
C THR A 45 21.55 16.20 2.27
N GLU A 46 20.45 16.90 2.53
CA GLU A 46 20.34 17.83 3.67
C GLU A 46 20.29 17.06 4.99
N ILE A 47 19.52 15.95 5.03
CA ILE A 47 19.47 15.05 6.18
C ILE A 47 20.86 14.47 6.47
N ALA A 48 21.58 14.02 5.44
CA ALA A 48 22.93 13.50 5.60
C ALA A 48 23.91 14.57 6.14
N ALA A 49 23.79 15.81 5.67
CA ALA A 49 24.58 16.94 6.13
C ALA A 49 24.31 17.28 7.61
N GLU A 50 23.04 17.28 8.03
CA GLU A 50 22.62 17.58 9.41
C GLU A 50 23.07 16.50 10.40
N PHE A 51 22.97 15.22 10.02
CA PHE A 51 23.36 14.11 10.88
C PHE A 51 24.86 13.77 10.81
N HIS A 52 25.65 14.50 10.02
CA HIS A 52 27.06 14.21 9.73
C HIS A 52 27.30 12.76 9.28
N ARG A 53 26.35 12.22 8.51
CA ARG A 53 26.38 10.85 8.00
C ARG A 53 26.54 10.83 6.50
N THR A 54 26.95 9.69 5.97
CA THR A 54 27.05 9.53 4.52
C THR A 54 25.66 9.37 3.90
N ASN A 55 25.47 9.88 2.68
CA ASN A 55 24.23 9.67 1.93
C ASN A 55 23.87 8.18 1.81
N ALA A 56 24.88 7.30 1.76
CA ALA A 56 24.69 5.86 1.73
C ALA A 56 24.06 5.32 3.02
N GLU A 57 24.49 5.78 4.20
CA GLU A 57 23.88 5.37 5.47
C GLU A 57 22.41 5.81 5.58
N VAL A 58 22.10 7.04 5.17
CA VAL A 58 20.71 7.55 5.18
C VAL A 58 19.85 6.82 4.15
N ALA A 59 20.38 6.55 2.95
CA ALA A 59 19.66 5.75 1.96
C ALA A 59 19.42 4.31 2.45
N LEU A 60 20.36 3.73 3.21
CA LEU A 60 20.20 2.41 3.80
C LEU A 60 19.09 2.37 4.85
N THR A 61 18.94 3.39 5.70
CA THR A 61 17.85 3.41 6.70
C THR A 61 16.48 3.53 6.04
N VAL A 62 16.35 4.34 4.99
CA VAL A 62 15.12 4.45 4.19
C VAL A 62 14.83 3.12 3.49
N THR A 63 15.84 2.50 2.86
CA THR A 63 15.70 1.18 2.20
C THR A 63 15.28 0.10 3.20
N LEU A 64 15.88 0.08 4.39
CA LEU A 64 15.53 -0.86 5.44
C LEU A 64 14.08 -0.68 5.90
N THR A 65 13.66 0.58 6.07
CA THR A 65 12.26 0.92 6.40
C THR A 65 11.28 0.42 5.34
N LEU A 66 11.64 0.59 4.05
CA LEU A 66 10.84 0.07 2.95
C LEU A 66 10.83 -1.46 2.91
N ALA A 67 11.95 -2.12 3.24
CA ALA A 67 12.06 -3.58 3.29
C ALA A 67 11.19 -4.20 4.40
N PHE A 68 10.91 -3.47 5.49
CA PHE A 68 9.97 -3.95 6.51
C PHE A 68 8.55 -4.15 5.98
N ARG A 69 8.10 -3.44 4.94
CA ARG A 69 6.77 -3.65 4.33
C ARG A 69 6.57 -5.06 3.76
N PRO A 70 7.39 -5.55 2.81
CA PRO A 70 7.25 -6.92 2.31
C PRO A 70 7.56 -7.97 3.38
N ILE A 71 8.47 -7.69 4.33
CA ILE A 71 8.71 -8.59 5.47
C ILE A 71 7.44 -8.76 6.31
N GLY A 72 6.77 -7.65 6.64
CA GLY A 72 5.49 -7.65 7.33
C GLY A 72 4.41 -8.39 6.53
N ALA A 73 4.28 -8.11 5.24
CA ALA A 73 3.32 -8.79 4.36
C ALA A 73 3.58 -10.31 4.27
N PHE A 74 4.85 -10.73 4.23
CA PHE A 74 5.22 -12.14 4.23
C PHE A 74 4.86 -12.82 5.56
N LEU A 75 5.18 -12.17 6.69
CA LEU A 75 4.84 -12.68 8.02
C LEU A 75 3.32 -12.75 8.25
N PHE A 76 2.58 -11.69 7.90
CA PHE A 76 1.13 -11.65 8.03
C PHE A 76 0.42 -12.54 6.99
N GLY A 77 0.99 -12.72 5.80
CA GLY A 77 0.49 -13.67 4.79
C GLY A 77 0.61 -15.11 5.27
N LEU A 78 1.78 -15.50 5.79
CA LEU A 78 1.99 -16.80 6.44
C LEU A 78 1.07 -16.99 7.66
N LEU A 79 0.85 -15.94 8.43
CA LEU A 79 -0.08 -16.00 9.57
C LEU A 79 -1.52 -16.14 9.10
N ALA A 80 -1.95 -15.43 8.06
CA ALA A 80 -3.29 -15.55 7.48
C ALA A 80 -3.55 -16.97 6.94
N ASP A 81 -2.58 -17.56 6.25
CA ASP A 81 -2.65 -18.95 5.76
C ASP A 81 -2.78 -19.96 6.91
N ARG A 82 -2.12 -19.69 8.05
CA ARG A 82 -2.13 -20.61 9.20
C ARG A 82 -3.30 -20.41 10.17
N TYR A 83 -3.79 -19.18 10.32
CA TYR A 83 -4.86 -18.82 11.25
C TYR A 83 -6.25 -18.80 10.61
N GLY A 84 -6.35 -18.79 9.28
CA GLY A 84 -7.61 -18.79 8.52
C GLY A 84 -8.30 -20.15 8.41
N ARG A 85 -7.76 -21.22 9.02
CA ARG A 85 -8.34 -22.58 8.97
C ARG A 85 -9.17 -22.93 10.22
N ARG A 86 -10.05 -22.02 10.63
CA ARG A 86 -11.30 -22.32 11.34
C ARG A 86 -12.41 -21.41 10.84
#